data_AF-A0A7Y5FJ19-F1
#
_entry.id   AF-A0A7Y5FJ19-F1
#
_cell.length_a   1.000
_cell.length_b   1.000
_cell.length_c   1.000
_cell.angle_alpha   90.00
_cell.angle_beta   90.00
_cell.angle_gamma   90.00
#
_symmetry.space_group_name_H-M   'P 1'
#
loop_
_entity.id
_entity.type
_entity.pdbx_description
1 polymer ?
#
loop_
_entity_poly.entity_id
_entity_poly.type
_entity_poly.pdbx_seq_one_letter_code
_entity_poly.pdbx_strand_id
1 'polypeptide(L)'
;MGNGIALPRRAGHAGTMLSGLLLCGLFAFGCAQQKPQSGLTQYRFEVQGESYRLRSLHLEDHSASYNELVGTNVVAVDFDQDRVIDRIMLGEMSLSRAQEVYAYGLDMLARENRLAVRTPNIQRYLHESNDHQIEIRSFRPANVPPFNEFIIANNRPIVCPEVIIIMDQNADGTLEEVLQGEISLAEAQVRYTAVLRAGLQKGQLIEANGTILVKEK
;
A
#
# COMPACT_ATOMS: atom_id res chain seq x y z
N MET A 1 -98.79 -36.13 14.48
CA MET A 1 -98.13 -37.31 13.88
C MET A 1 -96.88 -36.81 13.18
N GLY A 2 -95.65 -37.16 13.49
CA GLY A 2 -95.01 -37.98 14.51
C GLY A 2 -93.49 -37.84 14.28
N ASN A 3 -92.74 -37.69 15.38
CA ASN A 3 -91.33 -37.99 15.64
C ASN A 3 -90.23 -37.83 14.57
N GLY A 4 -89.13 -37.17 14.99
CA GLY A 4 -87.79 -37.36 14.41
C GLY A 4 -86.73 -36.45 15.03
N ILE A 5 -86.03 -36.95 16.05
CA ILE A 5 -84.89 -36.34 16.74
C ILE A 5 -83.60 -36.53 15.91
N ALA A 6 -82.71 -35.53 15.83
CA ALA A 6 -81.25 -35.66 16.06
C ALA A 6 -80.45 -34.38 15.69
N LEU A 7 -79.67 -33.87 16.66
CA LEU A 7 -78.43 -33.06 16.50
C LEU A 7 -77.24 -34.04 16.39
N PRO A 8 -76.01 -33.70 15.86
CA PRO A 8 -75.21 -32.54 16.29
C PRO A 8 -74.14 -31.93 15.32
N ARG A 9 -73.57 -30.79 15.76
CA ARG A 9 -72.21 -30.21 15.60
C ARG A 9 -71.37 -30.47 14.32
N ARG A 10 -70.90 -29.38 13.67
CA ARG A 10 -69.46 -29.00 13.54
C ARG A 10 -69.22 -27.69 12.75
N ALA A 11 -68.44 -26.80 13.39
CA ALA A 11 -67.25 -26.03 12.95
C ALA A 11 -67.13 -25.32 11.58
N GLY A 12 -66.51 -24.12 11.62
CA GLY A 12 -65.78 -23.44 10.53
C GLY A 12 -66.42 -22.11 10.10
N HIS A 13 -66.22 -20.98 10.79
CA HIS A 13 -65.10 -20.02 10.66
C HIS A 13 -64.73 -19.56 9.25
N ALA A 14 -65.06 -18.28 9.02
CA ALA A 14 -64.24 -17.21 8.43
C ALA A 14 -63.90 -17.24 6.93
N GLY A 15 -64.31 -16.17 6.23
CA GLY A 15 -63.86 -15.87 4.88
C GLY A 15 -64.48 -14.61 4.29
N THR A 16 -64.44 -13.48 5.02
CA THR A 16 -64.81 -12.17 4.48
C THR A 16 -63.63 -11.21 4.55
N MET A 17 -63.42 -10.53 3.42
CA MET A 17 -62.62 -9.31 3.20
C MET A 17 -61.10 -9.47 3.11
N LEU A 18 -60.60 -9.59 1.88
CA LEU A 18 -59.27 -9.13 1.49
C LEU A 18 -59.40 -8.22 0.27
N SER A 19 -59.60 -6.92 0.52
CA SER A 19 -59.44 -5.87 -0.48
C SER A 19 -59.00 -4.62 0.28
N GLY A 20 -57.74 -4.62 0.68
CA GLY A 20 -57.11 -3.51 1.38
C GLY A 20 -55.61 -3.56 1.17
N LEU A 21 -55.06 -2.41 0.79
CA LEU A 21 -53.63 -2.07 0.69
C LEU A 21 -52.84 -2.71 -0.46
N LEU A 22 -52.87 -2.07 -1.63
CA LEU A 22 -51.81 -2.26 -2.62
C LEU A 22 -51.51 -0.98 -3.42
N LEU A 23 -51.20 0.15 -2.76
CA LEU A 23 -50.74 1.34 -3.49
C LEU A 23 -49.95 2.41 -2.68
N CYS A 24 -49.06 2.01 -1.77
CA CYS A 24 -48.18 2.98 -1.07
C CYS A 24 -46.72 2.53 -0.91
N GLY A 25 -46.21 1.59 -1.72
CA GLY A 25 -44.93 0.91 -1.46
C GLY A 25 -43.78 1.14 -2.45
N LEU A 26 -43.77 2.21 -3.27
CA LEU A 26 -42.82 2.30 -4.40
C LEU A 26 -41.98 3.59 -4.53
N PHE A 27 -41.79 4.38 -3.47
CA PHE A 27 -40.91 5.57 -3.54
C PHE A 27 -39.93 5.73 -2.38
N ALA A 28 -39.31 4.64 -1.93
CA ALA A 28 -38.23 4.70 -0.94
C ALA A 28 -36.96 3.94 -1.37
N PHE A 29 -36.64 3.94 -2.66
CA PHE A 29 -35.27 3.68 -3.12
C PHE A 29 -34.56 5.00 -3.37
N GLY A 30 -34.36 5.76 -2.30
CA GLY A 30 -33.29 6.74 -2.29
C GLY A 30 -31.99 5.97 -2.32
N CYS A 31 -31.37 5.83 -3.50
CA CYS A 31 -29.95 5.53 -3.59
C CYS A 31 -29.24 6.65 -2.83
N ALA A 32 -28.93 6.41 -1.56
CA ALA A 32 -27.98 7.22 -0.82
C ALA A 32 -26.66 7.08 -1.58
N GLN A 33 -26.38 8.05 -2.43
CA GLN A 33 -25.09 8.23 -3.05
C GLN A 33 -24.14 8.51 -1.89
N GLN A 34 -23.52 7.45 -1.35
CA GLN A 34 -22.45 7.57 -0.37
C GLN A 34 -21.44 8.52 -0.99
N LYS A 35 -21.30 9.71 -0.40
CA LYS A 35 -20.24 10.62 -0.77
C LYS A 35 -18.93 9.87 -0.62
N PRO A 36 -18.03 10.00 -1.60
CA PRO A 36 -16.72 9.42 -1.46
C PRO A 36 -16.12 9.86 -0.11
N GLN A 37 -15.91 8.89 0.80
CA GLN A 37 -15.17 9.05 2.04
C GLN A 37 -13.73 8.56 1.83
N SER A 38 -12.80 9.51 1.68
CA SER A 38 -11.37 9.24 1.84
C SER A 38 -11.13 8.50 3.16
N GLY A 39 -10.60 7.28 3.09
CA GLY A 39 -10.30 6.46 4.25
C GLY A 39 -8.97 6.89 4.87
N LEU A 40 -9.01 7.48 6.07
CA LEU A 40 -7.82 7.74 6.88
C LEU A 40 -7.76 6.72 8.02
N THR A 41 -6.74 5.86 8.00
CA THR A 41 -6.42 5.00 9.15
C THR A 41 -5.17 5.53 9.84
N GLN A 42 -5.14 5.54 11.17
CA GLN A 42 -3.98 5.99 11.93
C GLN A 42 -3.63 5.06 13.09
N TYR A 43 -2.33 4.96 13.37
CA TYR A 43 -1.75 4.21 14.49
C TYR A 43 -0.72 5.09 15.21
N ARG A 44 -0.68 5.07 16.53
CA ARG A 44 0.24 5.89 17.34
C ARG A 44 1.16 4.99 18.15
N PHE A 45 2.42 5.39 18.25
CA PHE A 45 3.45 4.66 18.98
C PHE A 45 4.54 5.63 19.46
N GLU A 46 5.45 5.12 20.29
CA GLU A 46 6.54 5.90 20.87
C GLU A 46 7.89 5.22 20.59
N VAL A 47 8.90 6.00 20.23
CA VAL A 47 10.28 5.55 20.06
C VAL A 47 11.20 6.52 20.80
N GLN A 48 12.00 6.01 21.73
CA GLN A 48 12.99 6.81 22.48
C GLN A 48 12.38 8.07 23.16
N GLY A 49 11.14 7.99 23.65
CA GLY A 49 10.46 9.12 24.31
C GLY A 49 9.77 10.10 23.36
N GLU A 50 9.84 9.89 22.05
CA GLU A 50 9.17 10.71 21.05
C GLU A 50 7.94 10.01 20.48
N SER A 51 6.84 10.76 20.34
CA SER A 51 5.58 10.25 19.81
C SER A 51 5.53 10.34 18.29
N TYR A 52 5.14 9.24 17.66
CA TYR A 52 4.95 9.12 16.22
C TYR A 52 3.56 8.58 15.90
N ARG A 53 3.12 8.80 14.65
CA ARG A 53 1.97 8.11 14.09
C ARG A 53 2.24 7.60 12.68
N LEU A 54 1.69 6.44 12.37
CA LEU A 54 1.51 5.97 11.01
C LEU A 54 0.14 6.39 10.52
N ARG A 55 0.05 6.95 9.33
CA ARG A 55 -1.22 7.26 8.64
C ARG A 55 -1.24 6.53 7.31
N SER A 56 -2.33 5.86 6.99
CA SER A 56 -2.58 5.36 5.64
C SER A 56 -3.65 6.24 5.00
N LEU A 57 -3.32 6.83 3.86
CA LEU A 57 -4.22 7.67 3.09
C LEU A 57 -4.64 6.92 1.83
N HIS A 58 -5.95 6.82 1.62
CA HIS A 58 -6.53 6.25 0.42
C HIS A 58 -7.40 7.30 -0.27
N LEU A 59 -7.00 7.72 -1.48
CA LEU A 59 -7.86 8.49 -2.37
C LEU A 59 -8.78 7.54 -3.13
N GLU A 60 -10.07 7.90 -3.22
CA GLU A 60 -11.14 7.02 -3.68
C GLU A 60 -11.17 6.77 -5.18
N ASP A 61 -10.49 7.59 -5.96
CA ASP A 61 -10.26 7.33 -7.38
C ASP A 61 -9.13 6.32 -7.62
N HIS A 62 -8.58 5.73 -6.55
CA HIS A 62 -7.41 4.87 -6.56
C HIS A 62 -6.17 5.51 -7.20
N SER A 63 -6.17 6.84 -7.40
CA SER A 63 -5.11 7.54 -8.12
C SER A 63 -3.83 7.67 -7.30
N ALA A 64 -3.95 7.73 -5.97
CA ALA A 64 -2.83 7.62 -5.06
C ALA A 64 -3.26 7.07 -3.69
N SER A 65 -2.50 6.09 -3.21
CA SER A 65 -2.56 5.61 -1.84
C SER A 65 -1.15 5.51 -1.30
N TYR A 66 -0.90 6.13 -0.14
CA TYR A 66 0.41 6.21 0.44
C TYR A 66 0.32 6.13 1.97
N ASN A 67 1.41 5.77 2.60
CA ASN A 67 1.57 5.83 4.04
C ASN A 67 2.42 7.04 4.43
N GLU A 68 2.14 7.61 5.60
CA GLU A 68 2.95 8.64 6.22
C GLU A 68 3.45 8.17 7.58
N LEU A 69 4.71 8.45 7.89
CA LEU A 69 5.24 8.56 9.24
C LEU A 69 5.18 10.03 9.65
N VAL A 70 4.46 10.36 10.72
CA VAL A 70 4.32 11.73 11.23
C VAL A 70 4.80 11.79 12.68
N GLY A 71 5.85 12.57 12.92
CA GLY A 71 6.35 12.94 14.25
C GLY A 71 6.12 14.42 14.54
N THR A 72 6.76 14.95 15.60
CA THR A 72 6.63 16.36 16.01
C THR A 72 7.13 17.32 14.92
N ASN A 73 8.30 17.03 14.35
CA ASN A 73 8.97 17.88 13.35
C ASN A 73 9.33 17.10 12.09
N VAL A 74 8.68 15.97 11.83
CA VAL A 74 8.94 15.13 10.67
C VAL A 74 7.66 14.63 10.03
N VAL A 75 7.61 14.67 8.71
CA VAL A 75 6.65 13.91 7.90
C VAL A 75 7.45 13.17 6.84
N ALA A 76 7.38 11.85 6.84
CA ALA A 76 7.99 10.99 5.84
C ALA A 76 6.92 10.15 5.15
N VAL A 77 7.14 9.79 3.88
CA VAL A 77 6.13 9.17 3.01
C VAL A 77 6.67 7.89 2.38
N ASP A 78 5.81 6.88 2.33
CA ASP A 78 5.90 5.63 1.59
C ASP A 78 4.77 5.68 0.53
N PHE A 79 5.11 6.03 -0.70
CA PHE A 79 4.19 6.39 -1.78
C PHE A 79 3.44 5.20 -2.35
N ASP A 80 3.99 3.99 -2.27
CA ASP A 80 3.44 2.80 -2.90
C ASP A 80 3.01 1.73 -1.88
N GLN A 81 3.24 2.00 -0.59
CA GLN A 81 2.86 1.17 0.54
C GLN A 81 3.67 -0.12 0.63
N ASP A 82 4.92 -0.11 0.16
CA ASP A 82 5.81 -1.27 0.15
C ASP A 82 6.64 -1.45 1.42
N ARG A 83 6.42 -0.55 2.40
CA ARG A 83 7.07 -0.47 3.72
C ARG A 83 8.43 0.21 3.73
N VAL A 84 8.82 0.85 2.64
CA VAL A 84 10.03 1.67 2.54
C VAL A 84 9.62 3.15 2.48
N ILE A 85 10.29 3.98 3.28
CA ILE A 85 10.14 5.43 3.24
C ILE A 85 10.92 5.95 2.04
N ASP A 86 10.19 6.54 1.10
CA ASP A 86 10.74 7.13 -0.11
C ASP A 86 11.30 8.53 0.12
N ARG A 87 10.61 9.32 0.95
CA ARG A 87 10.88 10.76 1.06
C ARG A 87 10.53 11.35 2.43
N ILE A 88 11.37 12.30 2.85
CA ILE A 88 11.05 13.25 3.93
C ILE A 88 10.36 14.47 3.31
N MET A 89 9.09 14.69 3.64
CA MET A 89 8.29 15.82 3.16
C MET A 89 8.43 17.05 4.04
N LEU A 90 8.70 16.85 5.33
CA LEU A 90 8.89 17.91 6.32
C LEU A 90 9.93 17.44 7.35
N GLY A 91 10.81 18.34 7.78
CA GLY A 91 11.81 18.08 8.81
C GLY A 91 13.21 17.82 8.28
N GLU A 92 14.14 17.59 9.20
CA GLU A 92 15.58 17.34 8.91
C GLU A 92 16.02 15.91 9.26
N MET A 93 15.08 15.03 9.59
CA MET A 93 15.37 13.61 9.82
C MET A 93 15.89 12.97 8.52
N SER A 94 16.90 12.09 8.59
CA SER A 94 17.37 11.33 7.42
C SER A 94 16.38 10.24 7.00
N LEU A 95 16.44 9.76 5.75
CA LEU A 95 15.55 8.68 5.30
C LEU A 95 15.79 7.39 6.09
N SER A 96 17.06 7.05 6.33
CA SER A 96 17.45 5.88 7.11
C SER A 96 16.86 5.93 8.53
N ARG A 97 16.94 7.09 9.18
CA ARG A 97 16.35 7.25 10.52
C ARG A 97 14.82 7.20 10.48
N ALA A 98 14.19 7.81 9.48
CA ALA A 98 12.75 7.70 9.30
C ALA A 98 12.33 6.25 9.04
N GLN A 99 13.10 5.50 8.25
CA GLN A 99 12.88 4.09 7.95
C GLN A 99 12.96 3.22 9.20
N GLU A 100 13.95 3.45 10.09
CA GLU A 100 14.04 2.74 11.37
C GLU A 100 12.77 2.92 12.23
N VAL A 101 12.31 4.16 12.38
CA VAL A 101 11.11 4.49 13.17
C VAL A 101 9.86 3.92 12.49
N TYR A 102 9.79 4.00 11.17
CA TYR A 102 8.68 3.47 10.37
C TYR A 102 8.58 1.95 10.51
N ALA A 103 9.69 1.23 10.33
CA ALA A 103 9.78 -0.22 10.47
C ALA A 103 9.37 -0.68 11.89
N TYR A 104 9.77 0.06 12.93
CA TYR A 104 9.34 -0.22 14.30
C TYR A 104 7.81 -0.15 14.44
N GLY A 105 7.18 0.92 13.92
CA GLY A 105 5.72 1.07 13.95
C GLY A 105 4.98 -0.02 13.16
N LEU A 106 5.53 -0.44 12.02
CA LEU A 106 4.98 -1.53 11.22
C LEU A 106 5.10 -2.89 11.92
N ASP A 107 6.21 -3.16 12.61
CA ASP A 107 6.38 -4.38 13.41
C ASP A 107 5.36 -4.43 14.56
N MET A 108 5.09 -3.31 15.23
CA MET A 108 4.01 -3.24 16.23
C MET A 108 2.64 -3.56 15.61
N LEU A 109 2.30 -2.95 14.47
CA LEU A 109 1.05 -3.24 13.75
C LEU A 109 0.94 -4.71 13.32
N ALA A 110 2.05 -5.31 12.88
CA ALA A 110 2.11 -6.71 12.49
C ALA A 110 1.84 -7.64 13.68
N ARG A 111 2.46 -7.37 14.84
CA ARG A 111 2.21 -8.12 16.09
C ARG A 111 0.77 -8.00 16.57
N GLU A 112 0.11 -6.88 16.30
CA GLU A 112 -1.31 -6.66 16.59
C GLU A 112 -2.27 -7.27 15.55
N ASN A 113 -1.77 -7.91 14.47
CA ASN A 113 -2.56 -8.38 13.32
C ASN A 113 -3.40 -7.28 12.64
N ARG A 114 -2.90 -6.05 12.65
CA ARG A 114 -3.59 -4.87 12.08
C ARG A 114 -2.95 -4.36 10.80
N LEU A 115 -1.85 -4.98 10.38
CA LEU A 115 -1.14 -4.60 9.15
C LEU A 115 -1.79 -5.28 7.94
N ALA A 116 -2.43 -4.49 7.09
CA ALA A 116 -2.83 -4.94 5.76
C ALA A 116 -1.64 -4.81 4.80
N VAL A 117 -1.27 -5.91 4.14
CA VAL A 117 -0.18 -5.90 3.15
C VAL A 117 -0.76 -5.61 1.78
N ARG A 118 -0.21 -4.62 1.09
CA ARG A 118 -0.50 -4.36 -0.32
C ARG A 118 0.70 -4.78 -1.17
N THR A 119 0.41 -5.29 -2.35
CA THR A 119 1.43 -5.55 -3.36
C THR A 119 1.32 -4.42 -4.38
N PRO A 120 2.25 -3.46 -4.37
CA PRO A 120 2.21 -2.34 -5.29
C PRO A 120 2.46 -2.79 -6.73
N ASN A 121 1.88 -2.06 -7.69
CA ASN A 121 2.14 -2.27 -9.11
C ASN A 121 3.24 -1.31 -9.58
N ILE A 122 4.49 -1.65 -9.28
CA ILE A 122 5.66 -0.82 -9.59
C ILE A 122 6.34 -1.32 -10.86
N GLN A 123 6.84 -0.38 -11.66
CA GLN A 123 7.71 -0.71 -12.80
C GLN A 123 9.07 -1.18 -12.27
N ARG A 124 9.42 -2.43 -12.59
CA ARG A 124 10.64 -3.09 -12.14
C ARG A 124 11.47 -3.67 -13.27
N TYR A 125 12.78 -3.51 -13.17
CA TYR A 125 13.78 -4.20 -13.98
C TYR A 125 14.51 -5.21 -13.11
N LEU A 126 14.52 -6.47 -13.55
CA LEU A 126 15.21 -7.56 -12.86
C LEU A 126 16.50 -7.92 -13.58
N HIS A 127 17.58 -8.01 -12.82
CA HIS A 127 18.89 -8.44 -13.25
C HIS A 127 19.35 -9.62 -12.38
N GLU A 128 19.34 -10.81 -12.97
CA GLU A 128 19.80 -12.02 -12.31
C GLU A 128 21.32 -12.13 -12.45
N SER A 129 22.00 -12.25 -11.30
CA SER A 129 23.36 -12.76 -11.21
C SER A 129 23.34 -14.16 -10.59
N ASN A 130 24.47 -14.88 -10.57
CA ASN A 130 24.51 -16.25 -10.03
C ASN A 130 24.06 -16.33 -8.56
N ASP A 131 24.46 -15.35 -7.74
CA ASP A 131 24.25 -15.39 -6.28
C ASP A 131 23.18 -14.39 -5.79
N HIS A 132 22.87 -13.37 -6.59
CA HIS A 132 21.93 -12.32 -6.21
C HIS A 132 20.90 -12.04 -7.31
N GLN A 133 19.66 -11.80 -6.89
CA GLN A 133 18.64 -11.13 -7.67
C GLN A 133 18.78 -9.64 -7.40
N ILE A 134 19.02 -8.88 -8.46
CA ILE A 134 19.10 -7.43 -8.36
C ILE A 134 17.87 -6.84 -9.05
N GLU A 135 17.22 -5.90 -8.39
CA GLU A 135 16.02 -5.23 -8.87
C GLU A 135 16.25 -3.72 -8.87
N ILE A 136 15.81 -3.04 -9.94
CA ILE A 136 15.62 -1.59 -9.95
C ILE A 136 14.13 -1.33 -10.03
N ARG A 137 13.60 -0.54 -9.10
CA ARG A 137 12.23 -0.04 -9.14
C ARG A 137 12.25 1.45 -9.40
N SER A 138 11.40 1.91 -10.31
CA SER A 138 11.27 3.34 -10.59
C SER A 138 9.90 3.85 -10.18
N PHE A 139 9.91 4.97 -9.50
CA PHE A 139 8.73 5.62 -8.96
C PHE A 139 8.47 6.95 -9.65
N ARG A 140 7.22 7.20 -10.04
CA ARG A 140 6.76 8.43 -10.70
C ARG A 140 5.56 9.05 -9.99
N PRO A 141 5.70 9.44 -8.71
CA PRO A 141 4.64 10.13 -7.98
C PRO A 141 4.28 11.48 -8.62
N ALA A 142 3.00 11.88 -8.57
CA ALA A 142 2.48 13.02 -9.33
C ALA A 142 3.09 14.39 -8.99
N ASN A 143 3.61 14.57 -7.76
CA ASN A 143 4.00 15.88 -7.22
C ASN A 143 5.45 15.94 -6.73
N VAL A 144 6.26 14.92 -6.99
CA VAL A 144 7.69 14.94 -6.65
C VAL A 144 8.52 14.38 -7.81
N PRO A 145 9.81 14.75 -7.92
CA PRO A 145 10.70 14.16 -8.90
C PRO A 145 10.70 12.62 -8.81
N PRO A 146 10.91 11.92 -9.94
CA PRO A 146 11.03 10.48 -9.92
C PRO A 146 12.30 10.07 -9.16
N PHE A 147 12.26 8.86 -8.61
CA PHE A 147 13.37 8.27 -7.87
C PHE A 147 13.43 6.77 -8.17
N ASN A 148 14.56 6.14 -7.82
CA ASN A 148 14.74 4.71 -7.95
C ASN A 148 15.09 4.07 -6.62
N GLU A 149 14.61 2.84 -6.43
CA GLU A 149 15.17 1.93 -5.46
C GLU A 149 16.06 0.90 -6.15
N PHE A 150 17.24 0.70 -5.57
CA PHE A 150 18.16 -0.36 -5.93
C PHE A 150 18.13 -1.45 -4.87
N ILE A 151 17.66 -2.62 -5.26
CA ILE A 151 17.38 -3.73 -4.35
C ILE A 151 18.29 -4.90 -4.67
N ILE A 152 18.95 -5.44 -3.66
CA ILE A 152 19.79 -6.65 -3.76
C ILE A 152 19.21 -7.70 -2.83
N ALA A 153 18.79 -8.83 -3.39
CA ALA A 153 18.31 -9.99 -2.64
C ALA A 153 19.16 -11.22 -2.97
N ASN A 154 19.38 -12.09 -1.98
CA ASN A 154 20.09 -13.35 -2.19
C ASN A 154 19.19 -14.35 -2.95
N ASN A 155 19.72 -15.00 -4.00
CA ASN A 155 18.97 -16.00 -4.78
C ASN A 155 18.71 -17.31 -4.03
N ARG A 156 19.44 -17.57 -2.93
CA ARG A 156 19.36 -18.82 -2.17
C ARG A 156 19.17 -18.55 -0.68
N PRO A 157 18.05 -17.96 -0.26
CA PRO A 157 17.81 -17.76 1.16
C PRO A 157 17.60 -19.10 1.86
N ILE A 158 18.45 -19.41 2.85
CA ILE A 158 18.27 -20.57 3.72
C ILE A 158 17.22 -20.26 4.80
N VAL A 159 17.18 -19.01 5.28
CA VAL A 159 16.18 -18.42 6.18
C VAL A 159 16.16 -16.92 5.88
N CYS A 160 14.96 -16.29 5.80
CA CYS A 160 14.72 -14.85 5.58
C CYS A 160 15.76 -14.13 4.69
N PRO A 161 15.52 -13.95 3.37
CA PRO A 161 16.51 -13.31 2.51
C PRO A 161 16.95 -11.96 3.10
N GLU A 162 18.25 -11.77 3.27
CA GLU A 162 18.80 -10.43 3.46
C GLU A 162 18.48 -9.64 2.19
N VAL A 163 17.69 -8.58 2.38
CA VAL A 163 17.35 -7.63 1.34
C VAL A 163 18.03 -6.32 1.70
N ILE A 164 18.87 -5.86 0.79
CA ILE A 164 19.52 -4.56 0.86
C ILE A 164 18.73 -3.63 -0.06
N ILE A 165 18.33 -2.47 0.46
CA ILE A 165 17.59 -1.44 -0.27
C ILE A 165 18.37 -0.14 -0.19
N ILE A 166 18.74 0.41 -1.34
CA ILE A 166 19.48 1.67 -1.45
C ILE A 166 18.70 2.62 -2.36
N MET A 167 18.64 3.89 -2.00
CA MET A 167 17.88 4.92 -2.70
C MET A 167 18.77 5.70 -3.68
N ASP A 168 18.23 5.97 -4.87
CA ASP A 168 18.66 7.00 -5.84
C ASP A 168 17.53 8.05 -5.92
N GLN A 169 17.67 9.11 -5.13
CA GLN A 169 16.61 10.08 -4.84
C GLN A 169 16.20 10.94 -6.05
N ASN A 170 17.07 11.02 -7.04
CA ASN A 170 16.87 11.85 -8.24
C ASN A 170 16.71 11.02 -9.52
N ALA A 171 16.74 9.70 -9.39
CA ALA A 171 16.83 8.76 -10.49
C ALA A 171 17.99 9.08 -11.45
N ASP A 172 19.08 9.69 -10.97
CA ASP A 172 20.18 10.17 -11.83
C ASP A 172 21.31 9.13 -12.00
N GLY A 173 21.15 7.96 -11.38
CA GLY A 173 22.13 6.90 -11.37
C GLY A 173 23.11 6.96 -10.20
N THR A 174 22.95 7.88 -9.26
CA THR A 174 23.75 8.01 -8.03
C THR A 174 22.94 7.52 -6.83
N LEU A 175 23.55 6.65 -6.02
CA LEU A 175 22.96 6.20 -4.76
C LEU A 175 23.35 7.13 -3.60
N GLU A 176 22.37 7.61 -2.83
CA GLU A 176 22.62 8.52 -1.71
C GLU A 176 22.52 7.86 -0.34
N GLU A 177 21.59 6.92 -0.14
CA GLU A 177 21.28 6.42 1.20
C GLU A 177 20.88 4.95 1.22
N VAL A 178 21.44 4.18 2.17
CA VAL A 178 21.04 2.80 2.44
C VAL A 178 19.87 2.82 3.41
N LEU A 179 18.72 2.31 2.96
CA LEU A 179 17.49 2.27 3.76
C LEU A 179 17.37 0.98 4.56
N GLN A 180 17.89 -0.13 4.02
CA GLN A 180 17.87 -1.43 4.67
C GLN A 180 19.10 -2.25 4.30
N GLY A 181 19.58 -3.06 5.25
CA GLY A 181 20.72 -3.95 5.09
C GLY A 181 22.07 -3.27 5.27
N GLU A 182 23.15 -4.04 5.12
CA GLU A 182 24.52 -3.56 5.31
C GLU A 182 25.30 -3.65 3.99
N ILE A 183 25.66 -2.50 3.44
CA ILE A 183 26.59 -2.38 2.30
C ILE A 183 27.21 -0.98 2.30
N SER A 184 28.42 -0.85 1.77
CA SER A 184 28.98 0.49 1.52
C SER A 184 28.34 1.10 0.26
N LEU A 185 28.06 2.40 0.29
CA LEU A 185 27.55 3.12 -0.90
C LEU A 185 28.49 2.99 -2.10
N ALA A 186 29.80 2.99 -1.87
CA ALA A 186 30.78 2.82 -2.95
C ALA A 186 30.66 1.44 -3.63
N GLU A 187 30.51 0.37 -2.84
CA GLU A 187 30.29 -0.97 -3.39
C GLU A 187 28.94 -1.08 -4.10
N ALA A 188 27.88 -0.57 -3.48
CA ALA A 188 26.54 -0.55 -4.06
C ALA A 188 26.52 0.20 -5.40
N GLN A 189 27.20 1.36 -5.48
CA GLN A 189 27.27 2.21 -6.67
C GLN A 189 27.93 1.49 -7.85
N VAL A 190 28.99 0.70 -7.60
CA VAL A 190 29.63 -0.09 -8.64
C VAL A 190 28.65 -1.11 -9.23
N ARG A 191 27.90 -1.81 -8.37
CA ARG A 191 26.88 -2.78 -8.79
C ARG A 191 25.73 -2.10 -9.54
N TYR A 192 25.21 -1.00 -8.99
CA TYR A 192 24.12 -0.24 -9.59
C TYR A 192 24.48 0.27 -10.99
N THR A 193 25.67 0.87 -11.15
CA THR A 193 26.17 1.35 -12.44
C THR A 193 26.24 0.22 -13.49
N ALA A 194 26.68 -0.97 -13.10
CA ALA A 194 26.73 -2.13 -13.99
C ALA A 194 25.33 -2.58 -14.42
N VAL A 195 24.38 -2.59 -13.49
CA VAL A 195 22.99 -3.00 -13.73
C VAL A 195 22.25 -1.97 -14.60
N LEU A 196 22.43 -0.67 -14.34
CA LEU A 196 21.90 0.43 -15.17
C LEU A 196 22.38 0.29 -16.61
N ARG A 197 23.69 0.11 -16.82
CA ARG A 197 24.25 -0.09 -18.16
C ARG A 197 23.63 -1.29 -18.87
N ALA A 198 23.51 -2.43 -18.18
CA ALA A 198 22.89 -3.62 -18.74
C ALA A 198 21.41 -3.39 -19.09
N GLY A 199 20.66 -2.69 -18.23
CA GLY A 199 19.25 -2.39 -18.46
C GLY A 199 19.00 -1.42 -19.61
N LEU A 200 19.85 -0.39 -19.74
CA LEU A 200 19.85 0.55 -20.87
C LEU A 200 20.17 -0.16 -22.19
N GLN A 201 21.19 -1.02 -22.21
CA GLN A 201 21.54 -1.82 -23.39
C GLN A 201 20.42 -2.77 -23.84
N LYS A 202 19.68 -3.34 -22.89
CA LYS A 202 18.51 -4.20 -23.17
C LYS A 202 17.25 -3.40 -23.55
N GLY A 203 17.28 -2.07 -23.47
CA GLY A 203 16.11 -1.21 -23.69
C GLY A 203 15.01 -1.39 -22.64
N GLN A 204 15.34 -1.94 -21.46
CA GLN A 204 14.44 -2.12 -20.32
C GLN A 204 14.49 -0.94 -19.35
N LEU A 205 15.58 -0.18 -19.38
CA LEU A 205 15.67 1.16 -18.79
C LEU A 205 15.68 2.19 -19.91
N ILE A 206 15.22 3.39 -19.59
CA ILE A 206 15.26 4.57 -20.46
C ILE A 206 16.01 5.69 -19.75
N GLU A 207 16.75 6.47 -20.52
CA GLU A 207 17.37 7.70 -20.04
C GLU A 207 16.66 8.89 -20.70
N ALA A 208 16.13 9.80 -19.88
CA ALA A 208 15.45 11.00 -20.34
C ALA A 208 15.64 12.13 -19.32
N ASN A 209 16.02 13.32 -19.81
CA ASN A 209 16.18 14.53 -18.99
C ASN A 209 17.12 14.34 -17.78
N GLY A 210 18.19 13.55 -17.93
CA GLY A 210 19.13 13.26 -16.84
C GLY A 210 18.61 12.25 -15.80
N THR A 211 17.47 11.61 -16.05
CA THR A 211 16.92 10.53 -15.21
C THR A 211 16.99 9.20 -15.94
N ILE A 212 17.30 8.13 -15.22
CA ILE A 212 17.32 6.75 -15.68
C ILE A 212 16.18 6.00 -14.99
N LEU A 213 15.21 5.52 -15.76
CA LEU A 213 14.00 4.90 -15.21
C LEU A 213 13.69 3.58 -15.89
N VAL A 214 12.97 2.70 -15.19
CA VAL A 214 12.38 1.50 -15.78
C VAL A 214 11.35 1.89 -16.83
N LYS A 215 11.48 1.29 -18.01
CA LYS A 215 10.57 1.51 -19.14
C LYS A 215 9.18 0.96 -18.82
N GLU A 216 8.16 1.78 -19.06
CA GLU A 216 6.77 1.34 -18.96
C GLU A 216 6.47 0.28 -20.02
N LYS A 217 5.71 -0.75 -19.64
CA LYS A 217 5.30 -1.85 -20.51
C LYS A 217 4.02 -1.52 -21.27
#